data_AF-A0A518JN68-F1
#
_entry.id   AF-A0A518JN68-F1
#
_cell.length_a   1.000
_cell.length_b   1.000
_cell.length_c   1.000
_cell.angle_alpha   90.00
_cell.angle_beta   90.00
_cell.angle_gamma   90.00
#
_symmetry.space_group_name_H-M   'P 1'
#
loop_
_entity.id
_entity.type
_entity.pdbx_description
1 polymer ?
#
loop_
_entity_poly.entity_id
_entity_poly.type
_entity_poly.pdbx_seq_one_letter_code
_entity_poly.pdbx_strand_id
1 'polypeptide(L)'
;MSDTEQQFDEVDDIDGPYCEGCGDSTGDVESLGDSWYCDSCLSAALPDWKTEAREFALQQCKITTAIPEFDSLDQHRCTPDDYAMGYRESNTPNAYACRCRHEYTNYDALVAGFPQHGDGRDRIFYLAIRRRIEELLEEHPDFDSAGVVWDHMPE
;
A
#
# COMPACT_ATOMS: atom_id res chain seq x y z
N MET A 1 44.52 40.67 -20.30
CA MET A 1 43.40 40.43 -19.38
C MET A 1 42.19 40.25 -20.27
N SER A 2 41.95 39.01 -20.69
CA SER A 2 40.85 38.63 -21.58
C SER A 2 39.79 37.99 -20.71
N ASP A 3 38.73 38.73 -20.45
CA ASP A 3 37.54 38.24 -19.77
C ASP A 3 36.84 37.23 -20.68
N THR A 4 36.93 35.96 -20.31
CA THR A 4 36.12 34.89 -20.89
C THR A 4 34.88 34.77 -20.03
N GLU A 5 33.81 35.45 -20.44
CA GLU A 5 32.46 35.19 -19.93
C GLU A 5 32.08 33.76 -20.34
N GLN A 6 32.14 32.84 -19.37
CA GLN A 6 31.56 31.51 -19.50
C GLN A 6 30.04 31.65 -19.44
N GLN A 7 29.38 31.52 -20.59
CA GLN A 7 27.96 31.21 -20.67
C GLN A 7 27.74 29.84 -20.02
N PHE A 8 27.06 29.83 -18.88
CA PHE A 8 26.40 28.64 -18.36
C PHE A 8 25.14 28.43 -19.20
N ASP A 9 25.13 27.40 -20.04
CA ASP A 9 23.88 26.85 -20.56
C ASP A 9 23.14 26.21 -19.37
N GLU A 10 22.06 26.85 -18.91
CA GLU A 10 20.99 26.18 -18.17
C GLU A 10 20.39 25.14 -19.13
N VAL A 11 20.84 23.89 -19.00
CA VAL A 11 20.12 22.74 -19.53
C VAL A 11 18.91 22.58 -18.63
N ASP A 12 17.81 23.25 -18.97
CA ASP A 12 16.51 22.96 -18.39
C ASP A 12 16.27 21.45 -18.52
N ASP A 13 16.04 20.80 -17.38
CA ASP A 13 15.64 19.39 -17.27
C ASP A 13 14.37 19.16 -18.12
N ILE A 14 14.55 18.74 -19.38
CA ILE A 14 13.47 18.18 -20.19
C ILE A 14 13.30 16.71 -19.78
N ASP A 15 12.91 16.47 -18.53
CA ASP A 15 12.44 15.17 -18.07
C ASP A 15 10.92 15.22 -18.00
N GLY A 16 10.30 15.26 -19.19
CA GLY A 16 8.88 14.91 -19.32
C GLY A 16 8.66 13.45 -18.89
N PRO A 17 7.44 13.07 -18.47
CA PRO A 17 7.18 11.70 -18.05
C PRO A 17 7.46 10.74 -19.22
N TYR A 18 8.30 9.74 -18.98
CA TYR A 18 8.64 8.69 -19.94
C TYR A 18 8.13 7.35 -19.44
N CYS A 19 7.78 6.46 -20.36
CA CYS A 19 7.36 5.12 -20.03
C CYS A 19 8.55 4.30 -19.52
N GLU A 20 8.51 3.78 -18.30
CA GLU A 20 9.55 2.89 -17.75
C GLU A 20 9.67 1.56 -18.50
N GLY A 21 8.57 1.10 -19.12
CA GLY A 21 8.55 -0.16 -19.86
C GLY A 21 9.26 -0.11 -21.22
N CYS A 22 9.21 1.02 -21.92
CA CYS A 22 9.79 1.15 -23.27
C CYS A 22 10.71 2.35 -23.48
N GLY A 23 10.83 3.25 -22.50
CA GLY A 23 11.62 4.49 -22.59
C GLY A 23 11.00 5.58 -23.47
N ASP A 24 9.76 5.40 -23.93
CA ASP A 24 9.11 6.35 -24.83
C ASP A 24 8.57 7.56 -24.06
N SER A 25 8.82 8.76 -24.58
CA SER A 25 8.40 10.05 -23.98
C SER A 25 7.08 10.54 -24.57
N THR A 26 6.25 9.64 -25.09
CA THR A 26 4.95 9.99 -25.67
C THR A 26 4.00 10.47 -24.57
N GLY A 27 3.17 11.46 -24.89
CA GLY A 27 2.28 12.11 -23.90
C GLY A 27 1.16 11.26 -23.34
N ASP A 28 1.08 9.98 -23.73
CA ASP A 28 0.06 9.00 -23.32
C ASP A 28 0.66 8.03 -22.29
N VAL A 29 1.15 8.58 -21.18
CA VAL A 29 1.70 7.82 -20.04
C VAL A 29 0.81 8.00 -18.81
N GLU A 30 0.43 6.88 -18.21
CA GLU A 30 -0.31 6.82 -16.95
C GLU A 30 0.66 6.65 -15.77
N SER A 31 0.37 7.35 -14.66
CA SER A 31 1.12 7.18 -13.41
C SER A 31 0.55 5.99 -12.63
N LEU A 32 1.46 5.08 -12.25
CA LEU A 32 1.18 4.01 -11.31
C LEU A 32 2.19 4.12 -10.16
N GLY A 33 1.78 4.80 -9.07
CA GLY A 33 2.72 5.15 -8.00
C GLY A 33 3.66 6.25 -8.47
N ASP A 34 4.95 6.08 -8.21
CA ASP A 34 5.99 7.03 -8.64
C ASP A 34 6.49 6.79 -10.08
N SER A 35 5.97 5.74 -10.74
CA SER A 35 6.37 5.30 -12.07
C SER A 35 5.36 5.68 -13.15
N TRP A 36 5.84 5.86 -14.38
CA TRP A 36 5.02 6.22 -15.54
C TRP A 36 5.10 5.11 -16.60
N TYR A 37 3.96 4.70 -17.15
CA TYR A 37 3.88 3.66 -18.18
C TYR A 37 2.95 4.10 -19.31
N CYS A 38 3.32 3.82 -20.55
CA CYS A 38 2.37 3.95 -21.65
C CYS A 38 1.32 2.83 -21.58
N ASP A 39 0.12 3.10 -22.09
CA ASP A 39 -1.02 2.17 -22.05
C ASP A 39 -0.66 0.76 -22.53
N SER A 40 0.16 0.65 -23.58
CA SER A 40 0.57 -0.63 -24.13
C SER A 40 1.47 -1.41 -23.18
N CYS A 41 2.44 -0.75 -22.53
CA CYS A 41 3.35 -1.42 -21.59
C CYS A 41 2.59 -1.81 -20.32
N LEU A 42 1.74 -0.90 -19.82
CA LEU A 42 0.94 -1.16 -18.64
C LEU A 42 -0.05 -2.30 -18.89
N SER A 43 -0.78 -2.28 -20.00
CA SER A 43 -1.74 -3.34 -20.35
C SER A 43 -1.08 -4.71 -20.53
N ALA A 44 0.17 -4.74 -21.01
CA ALA A 44 0.91 -5.99 -21.17
C ALA A 44 1.43 -6.53 -19.83
N ALA A 45 1.93 -5.66 -18.94
CA ALA A 45 2.56 -6.08 -17.69
C ALA A 45 1.59 -6.30 -16.53
N LEU A 46 0.50 -5.52 -16.47
CA LEU A 46 -0.43 -5.50 -15.34
C LEU A 46 -1.06 -6.87 -15.02
N PRO A 47 -1.51 -7.68 -16.01
CA PRO A 47 -2.06 -9.01 -15.72
C PRO A 47 -1.06 -9.95 -15.05
N ASP A 48 0.20 -9.93 -15.50
CA ASP A 48 1.27 -10.77 -14.96
C ASP A 48 1.59 -10.32 -13.53
N TRP A 49 1.76 -9.01 -13.30
CA TRP A 49 2.00 -8.47 -11.96
C TRP A 49 0.86 -8.77 -10.98
N LYS A 50 -0.41 -8.63 -11.40
CA LYS A 50 -1.57 -8.99 -10.57
C LYS A 50 -1.54 -10.48 -10.20
N THR A 51 -1.17 -11.35 -11.14
CA THR A 51 -1.07 -12.80 -10.92
C THR A 51 0.05 -13.12 -9.94
N GLU A 52 1.27 -12.62 -10.19
CA GLU A 52 2.43 -12.80 -9.32
C GLU A 52 2.16 -12.31 -7.89
N ALA A 53 1.60 -11.09 -7.75
CA ALA A 53 1.30 -10.51 -6.45
C ALA A 53 0.27 -11.33 -5.67
N ARG A 54 -0.76 -11.85 -6.35
CA ARG A 54 -1.77 -12.73 -5.74
C ARG A 54 -1.16 -14.04 -5.28
N GLU A 55 -0.35 -14.69 -6.11
CA GLU A 55 0.33 -15.94 -5.76
C GLU A 55 1.29 -15.74 -4.58
N PHE A 56 2.06 -14.64 -4.60
CA PHE A 56 2.91 -14.25 -3.50
C PHE A 56 2.11 -14.07 -2.20
N ALA A 57 1.03 -13.29 -2.24
CA ALA A 57 0.20 -13.04 -1.06
C ALA A 57 -0.40 -14.34 -0.51
N LEU A 58 -0.91 -15.24 -1.36
CA LEU A 58 -1.45 -16.54 -0.96
C LEU A 58 -0.40 -17.44 -0.28
N GLN A 59 0.85 -17.38 -0.72
CA GLN A 59 1.93 -18.20 -0.17
C GLN A 59 2.53 -17.63 1.12
N GLN A 60 2.60 -16.31 1.24
CA GLN A 60 3.37 -15.65 2.29
C GLN A 60 2.53 -15.12 3.45
N CYS A 61 1.28 -14.73 3.22
CA CYS A 61 0.42 -14.14 4.25
C CYS A 61 -0.01 -15.19 5.28
N LYS A 62 0.08 -14.86 6.57
CA LYS A 62 -0.34 -15.74 7.65
C LYS A 62 -0.64 -14.99 8.95
N ILE A 63 -1.52 -15.58 9.74
CA ILE A 63 -1.70 -15.25 11.16
C ILE A 63 -0.51 -15.83 11.94
N THR A 64 0.14 -15.01 12.76
CA THR A 64 1.37 -15.37 13.48
C THR A 64 1.13 -15.65 14.96
N THR A 65 0.07 -15.11 15.53
CA THR A 65 -0.30 -15.25 16.94
C THR A 65 -1.82 -15.33 17.09
N ALA A 66 -2.29 -15.77 18.26
CA ALA A 66 -3.72 -15.87 18.53
C ALA A 66 -4.40 -14.50 18.49
N ILE A 67 -5.51 -14.40 17.76
CA ILE A 67 -6.31 -13.17 17.63
C ILE A 67 -7.09 -12.94 18.93
N PRO A 68 -7.06 -11.72 19.49
CA PRO A 68 -7.85 -11.39 20.67
C PRO A 68 -9.33 -11.24 20.32
N GLU A 69 -10.22 -11.63 21.22
CA GLU A 69 -11.65 -11.37 21.10
C GLU A 69 -11.92 -9.86 21.13
N PHE A 70 -12.86 -9.40 20.30
CA PHE A 70 -13.29 -8.01 20.31
C PHE A 70 -14.30 -7.76 21.45
N ASP A 71 -13.96 -6.86 22.37
CA ASP A 71 -14.88 -6.43 23.43
C ASP A 71 -15.71 -5.22 22.95
N SER A 72 -16.93 -5.49 22.52
CA SER A 72 -17.89 -4.46 22.12
C SER A 72 -18.34 -3.53 23.26
N LEU A 73 -18.21 -3.96 24.53
CA LEU A 73 -18.57 -3.13 25.68
C LEU A 73 -17.51 -2.05 25.97
N ASP A 74 -16.28 -2.28 25.53
CA ASP A 74 -15.17 -1.31 25.58
C ASP A 74 -15.05 -0.51 24.26
N GLN A 75 -16.10 -0.44 23.44
CA GLN A 75 -16.01 0.31 22.19
C GLN A 75 -15.89 1.82 22.44
N HIS A 76 -14.74 2.39 22.11
CA HIS A 76 -14.49 3.83 22.24
C HIS A 76 -13.62 4.36 21.09
N ARG A 77 -13.79 5.66 20.80
CA ARG A 77 -12.92 6.41 19.90
C ARG A 77 -12.08 7.38 20.73
N CYS A 78 -10.78 7.39 20.50
CA CYS A 78 -9.87 8.37 21.07
C CYS A 78 -10.37 9.79 20.75
N THR A 79 -10.57 10.59 21.79
CA THR A 79 -10.89 12.01 21.64
C THR A 79 -9.61 12.84 21.46
N PRO A 80 -9.71 14.10 21.01
CA PRO A 80 -8.56 15.00 20.99
C PRO A 80 -7.93 15.20 22.37
N ASP A 81 -8.73 15.24 23.44
CA ASP A 81 -8.24 15.40 24.81
C ASP A 81 -7.50 14.14 25.29
N ASP A 82 -8.02 12.95 24.99
CA ASP A 82 -7.33 11.67 25.23
C ASP A 82 -5.94 11.65 24.57
N TYR A 83 -5.90 12.07 23.30
CA TYR A 83 -4.66 12.16 22.53
C TYR A 83 -3.67 13.14 23.16
N ALA A 84 -4.14 14.30 23.60
CA ALA A 84 -3.33 15.30 24.30
C ALA A 84 -2.79 14.79 25.64
N MET A 85 -3.53 13.90 26.30
CA MET A 85 -3.12 13.20 27.53
C MET A 85 -2.24 11.97 27.27
N GLY A 86 -2.01 11.61 26.01
CA GLY A 86 -1.15 10.49 25.60
C GLY A 86 -1.88 9.17 25.36
N TYR A 87 -3.20 9.12 25.53
CA TYR A 87 -4.01 7.97 25.15
C TYR A 87 -4.28 8.04 23.64
N ARG A 88 -3.63 7.18 22.86
CA ARG A 88 -3.69 7.22 21.39
C ARG A 88 -4.46 6.06 20.76
N GLU A 89 -4.97 5.17 21.59
CA GLU A 89 -5.65 3.96 21.16
C GLU A 89 -7.16 4.18 21.07
N SER A 90 -7.79 3.43 20.17
CA SER A 90 -9.25 3.37 20.04
C SER A 90 -9.63 1.91 19.94
N ASN A 91 -10.79 1.54 20.47
CA ASN A 91 -11.33 0.19 20.34
C ASN A 91 -12.61 0.20 19.49
N THR A 92 -12.52 0.79 18.29
CA THR A 92 -13.59 0.66 17.27
C THR A 92 -13.36 -0.61 16.43
N PRO A 93 -14.37 -1.19 15.76
CA PRO A 93 -14.17 -2.35 14.89
C PRO A 93 -13.02 -2.16 13.88
N ASN A 94 -12.93 -1.00 13.24
CA ASN A 94 -11.82 -0.71 12.30
C ASN A 94 -10.46 -0.60 13.01
N ALA A 95 -10.41 -0.07 14.23
CA ALA A 95 -9.16 0.00 15.00
C ALA A 95 -8.73 -1.40 15.48
N TYR A 96 -9.68 -2.22 15.92
CA TYR A 96 -9.48 -3.63 16.24
C TYR A 96 -8.95 -4.42 15.02
N ALA A 97 -9.61 -4.26 13.87
CA ALA A 97 -9.21 -4.91 12.62
C ALA A 97 -7.81 -4.47 12.15
N CYS A 98 -7.52 -3.17 12.26
CA CYS A 98 -6.19 -2.61 12.02
C CYS A 98 -5.15 -3.26 12.95
N ARG A 99 -5.42 -3.29 14.25
CA ARG A 99 -4.55 -3.93 15.25
C ARG A 99 -4.32 -5.41 14.93
N CYS A 100 -5.38 -6.15 14.60
CA CYS A 100 -5.31 -7.55 14.17
C CYS A 100 -4.34 -7.74 13.00
N ARG A 101 -4.46 -6.91 11.97
CA ARG A 101 -3.55 -6.92 10.81
C ARG A 101 -2.09 -6.68 11.22
N HIS A 102 -1.81 -5.64 11.99
CA HIS A 102 -0.42 -5.24 12.30
C HIS A 102 0.26 -6.14 13.35
N GLU A 103 -0.45 -6.54 14.40
CA GLU A 103 0.15 -7.21 15.56
C GLU A 103 0.03 -8.75 15.53
N TYR A 104 -0.96 -9.28 14.81
CA TYR A 104 -1.31 -10.71 14.87
C TYR A 104 -1.06 -11.45 13.55
N THR A 105 -0.53 -10.75 12.56
CA THR A 105 -0.13 -11.33 11.28
C THR A 105 1.30 -10.91 10.93
N ASN A 106 1.84 -11.45 9.84
CA ASN A 106 3.13 -11.00 9.30
C ASN A 106 3.03 -9.79 8.37
N TYR A 107 1.91 -9.04 8.37
CA TYR A 107 1.65 -7.93 7.46
C TYR A 107 2.80 -6.92 7.41
N ASP A 108 3.23 -6.38 8.56
CA ASP A 108 4.28 -5.33 8.61
C ASP A 108 5.61 -5.80 8.03
N ALA A 109 5.97 -7.06 8.28
CA ALA A 109 7.20 -7.65 7.74
C ALA A 109 7.13 -7.83 6.22
N LEU A 110 5.95 -8.15 5.67
CA LEU A 110 5.77 -8.31 4.23
C LEU A 110 5.75 -6.96 3.51
N VAL A 111 4.98 -5.99 4.00
CA VAL A 111 4.84 -4.68 3.33
C VAL A 111 6.08 -3.79 3.48
N ALA A 112 6.98 -4.09 4.40
CA ALA A 112 8.29 -3.42 4.47
C ALA A 112 9.11 -3.58 3.17
N GLY A 113 8.86 -4.64 2.39
CA GLY A 113 9.48 -4.85 1.07
C GLY A 113 8.74 -4.19 -0.09
N PHE A 114 7.53 -3.66 0.14
CA PHE A 114 6.63 -3.11 -0.89
C PHE A 114 5.99 -1.82 -0.38
N PRO A 115 6.72 -0.69 -0.42
CA PRO A 115 6.21 0.57 0.13
C PRO A 115 4.92 1.01 -0.57
N GLN A 116 4.00 1.61 0.19
CA GLN A 116 2.71 2.08 -0.32
C GLN A 116 2.83 3.14 -1.43
N HIS A 117 3.93 3.89 -1.40
CA HIS A 117 4.32 4.89 -2.40
C HIS A 117 5.50 4.40 -3.26
N GLY A 118 5.67 3.08 -3.40
CA GLY A 118 6.66 2.49 -4.29
C GLY A 118 6.29 2.65 -5.76
N ASP A 119 7.07 1.98 -6.60
CA ASP A 119 6.75 1.83 -8.01
C ASP A 119 5.38 1.15 -8.19
N GLY A 120 4.87 1.19 -9.42
CA GLY A 120 3.54 0.68 -9.71
C GLY A 120 3.37 -0.81 -9.41
N ARG A 121 4.45 -1.59 -9.51
CA ARG A 121 4.46 -3.02 -9.18
C ARG A 121 4.42 -3.23 -7.67
N ASP A 122 5.24 -2.52 -6.91
CA ASP A 122 5.25 -2.57 -5.44
C ASP A 122 3.87 -2.24 -4.87
N ARG A 123 3.19 -1.25 -5.44
CA ARG A 123 1.81 -0.92 -5.04
C ARG A 123 0.85 -2.08 -5.27
N ILE A 124 0.97 -2.82 -6.37
CA ILE A 124 0.16 -4.02 -6.64
C ILE A 124 0.43 -5.11 -5.61
N PHE A 125 1.71 -5.36 -5.28
CA PHE A 125 2.09 -6.33 -4.24
C PHE A 125 1.57 -5.92 -2.86
N TYR A 126 1.74 -4.66 -2.48
CA TYR A 126 1.19 -4.10 -1.24
C TYR A 126 -0.32 -4.34 -1.11
N LEU A 127 -1.08 -4.04 -2.18
CA LEU A 127 -2.54 -4.22 -2.20
C LEU A 127 -2.93 -5.71 -2.11
N ALA A 128 -2.22 -6.59 -2.81
CA ALA A 128 -2.47 -8.03 -2.75
C ALA A 128 -2.20 -8.60 -1.34
N ILE A 129 -1.10 -8.20 -0.70
CA ILE A 129 -0.77 -8.58 0.68
C ILE A 129 -1.86 -8.10 1.64
N ARG A 130 -2.24 -6.81 1.55
CA ARG A 130 -3.28 -6.24 2.39
C ARG A 130 -4.60 -7.00 2.25
N ARG A 131 -5.08 -7.21 1.02
CA ARG A 131 -6.31 -7.94 0.75
C ARG A 131 -6.26 -9.35 1.33
N ARG A 132 -5.15 -10.09 1.12
CA ARG A 132 -5.07 -11.46 1.62
C ARG A 132 -5.04 -11.55 3.15
N ILE A 133 -4.40 -10.58 3.82
CA ILE A 133 -4.43 -10.52 5.29
C ILE A 133 -5.85 -10.23 5.79
N GLU A 134 -6.58 -9.32 5.15
CA GLU A 134 -7.98 -9.02 5.48
C GLU A 134 -8.86 -10.28 5.32
N GLU A 135 -8.72 -11.02 4.21
CA GLU A 135 -9.40 -12.31 4.00
C GLU A 135 -9.04 -13.35 5.08
N LEU A 136 -7.76 -13.47 5.46
CA LEU A 136 -7.32 -14.39 6.51
C LEU A 136 -7.93 -14.07 7.87
N LEU A 137 -8.09 -12.78 8.20
CA LEU A 137 -8.74 -12.35 9.43
C LEU A 137 -10.22 -12.72 9.38
N GLU A 138 -10.93 -12.42 8.28
CA GLU A 138 -12.35 -12.76 8.12
C GLU A 138 -12.63 -14.27 8.15
N GLU A 139 -11.71 -15.08 7.61
CA GLU A 139 -11.77 -16.54 7.65
C GLU A 139 -11.51 -17.11 9.07
N HIS A 140 -10.93 -16.34 9.98
CA HIS A 140 -10.52 -16.82 11.30
C HIS A 140 -11.70 -16.84 12.29
N PRO A 141 -11.94 -17.96 13.00
CA PRO A 141 -13.12 -18.12 13.86
C PRO A 141 -13.19 -17.14 15.04
N ASP A 142 -12.04 -16.68 15.53
CA ASP A 142 -11.95 -15.77 16.68
C ASP A 142 -11.99 -14.28 16.29
N PHE A 143 -12.03 -13.97 14.99
CA PHE A 143 -12.08 -12.60 14.51
C PHE A 143 -13.52 -12.12 14.40
N ASP A 144 -13.84 -11.03 15.10
CA ASP A 144 -15.14 -10.38 14.99
C ASP A 144 -15.11 -9.33 13.87
N SER A 145 -15.74 -9.64 12.74
CA SER A 145 -15.90 -8.72 11.61
C SER A 145 -17.08 -7.76 11.77
N ALA A 146 -17.86 -7.85 12.86
CA ALA A 146 -19.05 -7.03 13.05
C ALA A 146 -18.72 -5.53 13.07
N GLY A 147 -19.23 -4.81 12.08
CA GLY A 147 -19.04 -3.36 11.96
C GLY A 147 -17.67 -2.94 11.43
N VAL A 148 -16.82 -3.88 11.01
CA VAL A 148 -15.61 -3.58 10.24
C VAL A 148 -16.01 -3.16 8.84
N VAL A 149 -15.44 -2.05 8.36
CA VAL A 149 -15.58 -1.59 6.98
C VAL A 149 -14.20 -1.62 6.35
N TRP A 150 -13.98 -2.61 5.50
CA TRP A 150 -12.81 -2.64 4.65
C TRP A 150 -13.02 -1.73 3.44
N ASP A 151 -12.06 -0.86 3.18
CA ASP A 151 -11.97 -0.18 1.89
C ASP A 151 -11.48 -1.19 0.85
N HIS A 152 -12.38 -2.07 0.40
CA HIS A 152 -12.11 -2.91 -0.75
C HIS A 152 -11.99 -2.00 -1.98
N MET A 153 -10.81 -1.93 -2.56
CA MET A 153 -10.67 -1.30 -3.88
C MET A 153 -11.42 -2.13 -4.92
N PRO A 154 -12.10 -1.49 -5.89
CA PRO A 154 -12.73 -2.20 -7.00
C PRO A 154 -11.69 -3.04 -7.77
N GLU A 155 -12.12 -4.22 -8.23
CA GLU A 155 -11.28 -5.24 -8.89
C GLU A 155 -10.72 -4.80 -10.25
#